data_AF-A0A1G9HG80-F1
#
_entry.id   AF-A0A1G9HG80-F1
#
_cell.length_a   1.000
_cell.length_b   1.000
_cell.length_c   1.000
_cell.angle_alpha   90.00
_cell.angle_beta   90.00
_cell.angle_gamma   90.00
#
_symmetry.space_group_name_H-M   'P 1'
#
loop_
_entity.id
_entity.type
_entity.pdbx_description
1 polymer ?
#
loop_
_entity_poly.entity_id
_entity_poly.type
_entity_poly.pdbx_seq_one_letter_code
_entity_poly.pdbx_strand_id
1 'polypeptide(L)'
;MSQICANHVRRSPSSIWVSLDTIRDYLYAPDAGTLVRDSMVRLRAEGGFVIKILGSGRPMSIATLIGETKRVLGRKPDLLLGGSPNARYQVRDLSVRSIRWVEVDQIAFTPFGVGVAATIADLRLRFMGSSA
;
A
#
# COMPACT_ATOMS: atom_id res chain seq x y z
N MET A 1 1.96 -3.23 4.01
CA MET A 1 2.89 -3.53 2.90
C MET A 1 4.32 -3.10 3.24
N SER A 2 4.56 -1.82 3.60
CA SER A 2 5.89 -1.34 4.04
C SER A 2 6.53 -2.21 5.12
N GLN A 3 5.75 -2.69 6.10
CA GLN A 3 6.25 -3.60 7.14
C GLN A 3 6.74 -4.96 6.61
N ILE A 4 6.06 -5.53 5.59
CA ILE A 4 6.49 -6.79 4.96
C ILE A 4 7.83 -6.58 4.25
N CYS A 5 7.97 -5.46 3.53
CA CYS A 5 9.23 -5.10 2.90
C CYS A 5 10.35 -4.87 3.93
N ALA A 6 10.07 -4.13 5.00
CA ALA A 6 11.04 -3.84 6.05
C ALA A 6 11.50 -5.10 6.79
N ASN A 7 10.58 -5.99 7.15
CA ASN A 7 10.90 -7.26 7.79
C ASN A 7 11.66 -8.20 6.84
N HIS A 8 11.32 -8.21 5.54
CA HIS A 8 12.11 -8.93 4.56
C HIS A 8 13.58 -8.45 4.52
N VAL A 9 13.81 -7.13 4.52
CA VAL A 9 15.16 -6.57 4.55
C VAL A 9 15.88 -6.91 5.87
N ARG A 10 15.17 -6.86 7.00
CA ARG A 10 15.69 -7.25 8.32
C ARG A 10 15.82 -8.75 8.54
N ARG A 11 15.40 -9.59 7.59
CA ARG A 11 15.29 -11.05 7.73
C ARG A 11 14.49 -11.48 8.97
N SER A 12 13.42 -10.73 9.27
CA SER A 12 12.49 -11.04 10.35
C SER A 12 11.12 -11.48 9.80
N PRO A 13 10.36 -12.29 10.54
CA PRO A 13 9.00 -12.64 10.13
C PRO A 13 8.05 -11.43 10.17
N SER A 14 7.06 -11.39 9.28
CA SER A 14 5.91 -10.48 9.37
C SER A 14 4.67 -11.19 9.88
N SER A 15 4.06 -10.65 10.92
CA SER A 15 2.80 -11.16 11.43
C SER A 15 1.61 -10.59 10.65
N ILE A 16 0.73 -11.48 10.21
CA ILE A 16 -0.56 -11.15 9.59
C ILE A 16 -1.67 -11.59 10.55
N TRP A 17 -2.47 -10.62 10.98
CA TRP A 17 -3.47 -10.80 12.04
C TRP A 17 -4.91 -10.83 11.52
N VAL A 18 -5.08 -10.79 10.21
CA VAL A 18 -6.38 -10.74 9.51
C VAL A 18 -6.51 -11.92 8.57
N SER A 19 -7.74 -12.18 8.10
CA SER A 19 -7.98 -13.19 7.07
C SER A 19 -7.18 -12.87 5.80
N LEU A 20 -6.69 -13.90 5.12
CA LEU A 20 -6.04 -13.73 3.82
C LEU A 20 -7.00 -13.19 2.75
N ASP A 21 -8.31 -13.32 2.98
CA ASP A 21 -9.38 -12.80 2.13
C ASP A 21 -9.70 -11.32 2.43
N THR A 22 -9.00 -10.69 3.37
CA THR A 22 -9.17 -9.27 3.63
C THR A 22 -8.68 -8.46 2.43
N ILE A 23 -9.52 -7.58 1.90
CA ILE A 23 -9.28 -6.78 0.69
C ILE A 23 -8.96 -5.34 1.06
N ARG A 24 -7.90 -4.80 0.47
CA ARG A 24 -7.45 -3.41 0.64
C ARG A 24 -7.00 -2.84 -0.69
N ASP A 25 -7.14 -1.51 -0.84
CA ASP A 25 -6.52 -0.76 -1.92
C ASP A 25 -5.13 -0.28 -1.46
N TYR A 26 -4.08 -0.71 -2.16
CA TYR A 26 -2.70 -0.32 -1.85
C TYR A 26 -2.21 0.72 -2.84
N LEU A 27 -1.82 1.88 -2.30
CA LEU A 27 -1.31 2.99 -3.07
C LEU A 27 0.19 3.20 -2.81
N TYR A 28 0.98 3.33 -3.87
CA TYR A 28 2.40 3.64 -3.76
C TYR A 28 2.57 5.09 -3.29
N ALA A 29 3.48 5.33 -2.34
CA ALA A 29 3.56 6.62 -1.65
C ALA A 29 3.86 7.82 -2.58
N PRO A 30 4.76 7.73 -3.58
CA PRO A 30 4.93 8.77 -4.60
C PRO A 30 3.68 9.05 -5.43
N ASP A 31 2.91 8.03 -5.81
CA ASP A 31 1.64 8.22 -6.51
C ASP A 31 0.64 8.95 -5.61
N ALA A 32 0.57 8.57 -4.32
CA ALA A 32 -0.25 9.29 -3.33
C ALA A 32 0.16 10.76 -3.23
N GLY A 33 1.47 11.06 -3.22
CA GLY A 33 1.97 12.44 -3.22
C GLY A 33 1.52 13.24 -4.44
N THR A 34 1.51 12.61 -5.62
CA THR A 34 0.98 13.22 -6.85
C THR A 34 -0.51 13.51 -6.73
N LEU A 35 -1.31 12.53 -6.29
CA LEU A 35 -2.75 12.74 -6.12
C LEU A 35 -3.08 13.83 -5.09
N VAL A 36 -2.35 13.87 -3.97
CA VAL A 36 -2.50 14.91 -2.94
C VAL A 36 -2.19 16.27 -3.53
N ARG A 37 -1.04 16.43 -4.20
CA ARG A 37 -0.64 17.69 -4.83
C ARG A 37 -1.72 18.19 -5.79
N ASP A 38 -2.19 17.34 -6.70
CA ASP A 38 -3.15 17.72 -7.73
C ASP A 38 -4.53 18.04 -7.11
N SER A 39 -4.95 17.30 -6.09
CA SER A 39 -6.14 17.61 -5.29
C SER A 39 -6.03 18.99 -4.61
N MET A 40 -4.86 19.33 -4.06
CA MET A 40 -4.65 20.61 -3.37
C MET A 40 -4.62 21.80 -4.35
N VAL A 41 -4.00 21.64 -5.52
CA VAL A 41 -4.02 22.65 -6.59
C VAL A 41 -5.45 22.96 -6.98
N ARG A 42 -6.26 21.93 -7.17
CA ARG A 42 -7.67 22.08 -7.50
C ARG A 42 -8.49 22.70 -6.38
N LEU A 43 -8.32 22.23 -5.14
CA LEU A 43 -9.00 22.80 -3.97
C LEU A 43 -8.74 24.31 -3.87
N ARG A 44 -7.51 24.74 -4.13
CA ARG A 44 -7.15 26.16 -4.12
C ARG A 44 -7.89 26.96 -5.20
N ALA A 45 -8.16 26.36 -6.36
CA ALA A 45 -8.85 27.02 -7.46
C ALA A 45 -10.38 27.07 -7.25
N GLU A 46 -10.98 25.99 -6.72
CA GLU A 46 -12.43 25.89 -6.50
C GLU A 46 -12.87 26.51 -5.16
N GLY A 47 -12.00 26.52 -4.16
CA GLY A 47 -12.33 26.91 -2.79
C GLY A 47 -13.22 25.88 -2.06
N GLY A 48 -13.58 26.18 -0.82
CA GLY A 48 -14.52 25.38 -0.03
C GLY A 48 -13.91 24.11 0.61
N PHE A 49 -14.72 23.06 0.70
CA PHE A 49 -14.38 21.80 1.35
C PHE A 49 -14.82 20.60 0.50
N VAL A 50 -13.90 19.66 0.28
CA VAL A 50 -14.16 18.45 -0.50
C VAL A 50 -13.61 17.23 0.22
N ILE A 51 -14.44 16.20 0.35
CA ILE A 51 -13.98 14.87 0.78
C ILE A 51 -13.55 14.10 -0.46
N LYS A 52 -12.24 13.85 -0.56
CA LYS A 52 -11.62 13.10 -1.65
C LYS A 52 -10.98 11.83 -1.09
N ILE A 53 -11.38 10.69 -1.64
CA ILE A 53 -10.75 9.40 -1.36
C ILE A 53 -9.59 9.25 -2.34
N LEU A 54 -8.39 8.97 -1.82
CA LEU A 54 -7.19 8.70 -2.60
C LEU A 54 -6.89 7.20 -2.55
N GLY A 55 -6.82 6.57 -3.71
CA GLY A 55 -6.59 5.14 -3.85
C GLY A 55 -6.12 4.80 -5.26
N SER A 56 -5.60 3.59 -5.45
CA SER A 56 -5.22 3.11 -6.78
C SER A 56 -6.45 2.65 -7.59
N GLY A 57 -7.59 2.40 -6.92
CA GLY A 57 -8.77 1.82 -7.53
C GLY A 57 -8.62 0.33 -7.88
N ARG A 58 -7.54 -0.31 -7.41
CA ARG A 58 -7.20 -1.71 -7.68
C ARG A 58 -7.16 -2.51 -6.36
N PRO A 59 -8.33 -2.81 -5.76
CA PRO A 59 -8.39 -3.57 -4.52
C PRO A 59 -7.81 -4.98 -4.71
N MET A 60 -7.08 -5.45 -3.71
CA MET A 60 -6.50 -6.80 -3.70
C MET A 60 -6.58 -7.42 -2.32
N SER A 61 -6.72 -8.74 -2.27
CA SER A 61 -6.68 -9.49 -1.01
C SER A 61 -5.27 -9.54 -0.43
N ILE A 62 -5.15 -9.83 0.87
CA ILE A 62 -3.85 -10.10 1.50
C ILE A 62 -3.16 -11.30 0.81
N ALA A 63 -3.91 -12.34 0.41
CA ALA A 63 -3.37 -13.47 -0.34
C ALA A 63 -2.70 -13.01 -1.66
N THR A 64 -3.39 -12.20 -2.45
CA THR A 64 -2.86 -11.65 -3.70
C THR A 64 -1.64 -10.77 -3.41
N LEU A 65 -1.67 -9.95 -2.37
CA LEU A 65 -0.55 -9.10 -1.99
C LEU A 65 0.70 -9.93 -1.68
N ILE A 66 0.54 -11.03 -0.94
CA ILE A 66 1.64 -11.94 -0.61
C ILE A 66 2.18 -12.60 -1.88
N GLY A 67 1.31 -13.02 -2.80
CA GLY A 67 1.68 -13.61 -4.08
C GLY A 67 2.49 -12.66 -4.96
N GLU A 68 2.03 -11.42 -5.13
CA GLU A 68 2.74 -10.39 -5.89
C GLU A 68 4.08 -10.02 -5.23
N THR A 69 4.10 -9.89 -3.89
CA THR A 69 5.32 -9.63 -3.14
C THR A 69 6.33 -10.77 -3.33
N LYS A 70 5.88 -12.04 -3.28
CA LYS A 70 6.72 -13.21 -3.57
C LYS A 70 7.32 -13.14 -4.98
N ARG A 71 6.52 -12.74 -5.98
CA ARG A 71 6.99 -12.61 -7.37
C ARG A 71 8.13 -11.61 -7.49
N VAL A 72 8.02 -10.46 -6.83
CA VAL A 72 9.07 -9.42 -6.81
C VAL A 72 10.32 -9.88 -6.05
N LEU A 73 10.12 -10.54 -4.91
CA LEU A 73 11.20 -10.97 -4.03
C LEU A 73 11.96 -12.22 -4.49
N GLY A 74 11.40 -12.99 -5.42
CA GLY A 74 11.88 -14.32 -5.81
C GLY A 74 11.67 -15.40 -4.74
N ARG A 75 11.29 -15.04 -3.51
CA ARG A 75 10.95 -15.97 -2.42
C ARG A 75 9.76 -15.46 -1.62
N LYS A 76 9.06 -16.38 -0.96
CA LYS A 76 7.96 -16.01 -0.07
C LYS A 76 8.53 -15.23 1.13
N PRO A 77 7.91 -14.11 1.55
CA PRO A 77 8.24 -13.50 2.84
C PRO A 77 8.02 -14.50 3.98
N ASP A 78 8.81 -14.38 5.04
CA ASP A 78 8.58 -15.16 6.25
C ASP A 78 7.36 -14.58 6.96
N LEU A 79 6.27 -15.35 7.03
CA LEU A 79 4.98 -14.88 7.54
C LEU A 79 4.52 -15.72 8.73
N LEU A 80 4.08 -15.04 9.78
CA LEU A 80 3.36 -15.64 10.89
C LEU A 80 1.88 -15.33 10.73
N LEU A 81 1.06 -16.35 10.51
CA LEU A 81 -0.38 -16.21 10.46
C LEU A 81 -0.94 -16.43 11.85
N GLY A 82 -1.58 -15.42 12.42
CA GLY A 82 -2.20 -15.51 13.73
C GLY A 82 -3.62 -14.93 13.70
N GLY A 83 -4.54 -15.54 14.44
CA GLY A 83 -5.83 -14.93 14.71
C GLY A 83 -5.68 -13.85 15.77
N SER A 84 -6.09 -12.61 15.47
CA SER A 84 -6.26 -11.59 16.51
C SER A 84 -7.74 -11.46 16.86
N PRO A 85 -8.12 -11.36 18.15
CA PRO A 85 -9.48 -10.99 18.55
C PRO A 85 -9.95 -9.68 17.91
N ASN A 86 -9.02 -8.78 17.56
CA ASN A 86 -9.33 -7.50 16.91
C ASN A 86 -9.63 -7.63 15.41
N ALA A 87 -9.34 -8.79 14.80
CA ALA A 87 -9.65 -9.04 13.39
C ALA A 87 -11.15 -8.91 13.09
N ARG A 88 -12.03 -9.16 14.09
CA ARG A 88 -13.49 -9.00 13.95
C ARG A 88 -13.94 -7.56 13.71
N TYR A 89 -13.12 -6.57 14.09
CA TYR A 89 -13.41 -5.15 13.87
C TYR A 89 -12.82 -4.63 12.55
N GLN A 90 -12.05 -5.45 11.85
CA GLN A 90 -11.49 -5.10 10.55
C GLN A 90 -12.50 -5.45 9.47
N VAL A 91 -12.98 -4.45 8.73
CA VAL A 91 -13.85 -4.68 7.57
C VAL A 91 -13.13 -5.60 6.59
N ARG A 92 -13.81 -6.69 6.17
CA ARG A 92 -13.22 -7.70 5.29
C ARG A 92 -12.92 -7.14 3.91
N ASP A 93 -13.83 -6.35 3.34
CA ASP A 93 -13.62 -5.64 2.09
C ASP A 93 -13.73 -4.12 2.31
N LEU A 94 -12.61 -3.42 2.13
CA LEU A 94 -12.55 -1.96 2.21
C LEU A 94 -12.30 -1.33 0.84
N SER A 95 -12.81 -1.97 -0.22
CA SER A 95 -12.81 -1.37 -1.55
C SER A 95 -13.71 -0.14 -1.57
N VAL A 96 -13.11 1.01 -1.86
CA VAL A 96 -13.80 2.30 -1.94
C VAL A 96 -13.32 3.03 -3.18
N ARG A 97 -14.20 3.86 -3.74
CA ARG A 97 -13.88 4.71 -4.88
C ARG A 97 -14.38 6.12 -4.59
N SER A 98 -13.60 7.12 -4.95
CA SER A 98 -14.09 8.49 -4.89
C SER A 98 -15.09 8.77 -6.01
N ILE A 99 -16.17 9.47 -5.66
CA ILE A 99 -17.13 10.04 -6.61
C ILE A 99 -16.91 11.56 -6.81
N ARG A 100 -15.83 12.10 -6.23
CA ARG A 100 -15.42 13.50 -6.34
C ARG A 100 -14.07 13.56 -7.01
N TRP A 101 -13.89 14.53 -7.91
CA TRP A 101 -12.65 14.76 -8.63
C TRP A 101 -12.05 13.46 -9.20
N VAL A 102 -12.87 12.70 -9.93
CA VAL A 102 -12.50 11.39 -10.49
C VAL A 102 -11.39 11.50 -11.54
N GLU A 103 -11.28 12.66 -12.17
CA GLU A 103 -10.22 13.03 -13.11
C GLU A 103 -8.85 13.15 -12.45
N VAL A 104 -8.78 13.45 -11.14
CA VAL A 104 -7.50 13.44 -10.40
C VAL A 104 -6.93 12.02 -10.30
N ASP A 105 -7.79 11.00 -10.37
CA ASP A 105 -7.37 9.59 -10.32
C ASP A 105 -6.88 9.09 -11.69
N GLN A 106 -6.90 9.91 -12.75
CA GLN A 106 -6.48 9.53 -14.11
C GLN A 106 -4.96 9.68 -14.31
N ILE A 107 -4.19 9.07 -13.42
CA ILE A 107 -2.73 8.99 -13.53
C ILE A 107 -2.27 7.60 -13.96
N ALA A 108 -1.07 7.51 -14.52
CA ALA A 108 -0.40 6.24 -14.72
C ALA A 108 0.17 5.74 -13.38
N PHE A 109 -0.65 5.02 -12.61
CA PHE A 109 -0.23 4.44 -11.34
C PHE A 109 0.97 3.51 -11.50
N THR A 110 1.89 3.58 -10.54
CA THR A 110 3.01 2.66 -10.42
C THR A 110 2.46 1.24 -10.23
N PRO A 111 2.84 0.27 -11.10
CA PRO A 111 2.43 -1.12 -10.91
C PRO A 111 2.86 -1.63 -9.54
N PHE A 112 1.98 -2.41 -8.88
CA PHE A 112 2.21 -2.85 -7.49
C PHE A 112 3.61 -3.44 -7.27
N GLY A 113 4.04 -4.34 -8.15
CA GLY A 113 5.35 -4.98 -8.03
C GLY A 113 6.53 -4.01 -8.15
N VAL A 114 6.41 -2.97 -8.98
CA VAL A 114 7.41 -1.90 -9.12
C VAL A 114 7.49 -1.09 -7.82
N GLY A 115 6.33 -0.73 -7.24
CA GLY A 115 6.27 -0.03 -5.96
C GLY A 115 6.90 -0.84 -4.82
N VAL A 116 6.67 -2.17 -4.78
CA VAL A 116 7.32 -3.08 -3.83
C VAL A 116 8.84 -3.09 -4.02
N ALA A 117 9.32 -3.28 -5.26
CA ALA A 117 10.75 -3.31 -5.57
C ALA A 117 11.45 -2.00 -5.17
N ALA A 118 10.86 -0.86 -5.52
CA ALA A 118 11.37 0.46 -5.17
C ALA A 118 11.39 0.69 -3.65
N THR A 119 10.33 0.27 -2.94
CA THR A 119 10.27 0.37 -1.47
C THR A 119 11.38 -0.45 -0.80
N ILE A 120 11.66 -1.66 -1.30
CA ILE A 120 12.73 -2.50 -0.76
C ILE A 120 14.11 -1.89 -1.04
N ALA A 121 14.33 -1.36 -2.23
CA ALA A 121 15.58 -0.69 -2.59
C ALA A 121 15.85 0.50 -1.66
N ASP A 122 14.86 1.37 -1.44
CA ASP A 122 14.95 2.50 -0.50
C ASP A 122 15.25 2.02 0.93
N LEU A 123 14.53 1.00 1.41
CA LEU A 123 14.77 0.45 2.75
C LEU A 123 16.19 -0.10 2.89
N ARG A 124 16.71 -0.85 1.91
CA ARG A 124 18.08 -1.38 1.94
C ARG A 124 19.13 -0.27 2.09
N LEU A 125 18.97 0.82 1.34
CA LEU A 125 19.87 1.98 1.43
C LEU A 125 19.85 2.58 2.86
N ARG A 126 18.65 2.74 3.45
CA ARG A 126 18.49 3.25 4.81
C ARG A 126 19.09 2.34 5.88
N PHE A 127 18.96 1.02 5.73
CA PHE A 127 19.56 0.07 6.67
C PHE A 127 21.09 0.07 6.59
N MET A 128 21.65 0.08 5.39
CA MET A 128 23.11 0.14 5.20
C MET A 128 23.70 1.43 5.77
N GLY A 129 23.01 2.57 5.62
CA GLY A 129 23.44 3.86 6.17
C GLY A 129 23.26 4.02 7.69
N SER A 130 22.55 3.10 8.36
CA SER A 130 22.31 3.15 9.81
C SER A 130 23.25 2.23 10.61
N SER A 131 24.14 1.50 9.93
CA SER A 131 25.14 0.59 10.53
C SER A 131 26.58 1.12 10.42
N ALA A 132 26.74 2.41 10.08
CA ALA A 132 27.99 3.16 10.10
C ALA A 132 27.88 4.27 11.14
#